data_AF-A0AA37NJW6-F1
#
_entry.id   AF-A0AA37NJW6-F1
#
_cell.length_a   1.000
_cell.length_b   1.000
_cell.length_c   1.000
_cell.angle_alpha   90.00
_cell.angle_beta   90.00
_cell.angle_gamma   90.00
#
_symmetry.space_group_name_H-M   'P 1'
#
loop_
_entity.id
_entity.type
_entity.pdbx_description
1 polymer ?
#
loop_
_entity_poly.entity_id
_entity_poly.type
_entity_poly.pdbx_seq_one_letter_code
_entity_poly.pdbx_strand_id
1 'polypeptide(L)'
;MEYMRPLFENMTTDVNQSAKIGDYGIHIGGARKEQVTGRSTKTSDKEGLVKFTHPFWLPVGYMVDHLDHVKVNPYYEECSNRNKVGDGKYCIIYRKGRYDRIIKFGYTDMTEAVNALPTEFVDSVIKIGESEGAYYLYKILKTAKERLTVKSGFATAEEARQYRAENALSLLEFKFVAPELPHLKSIERTGTDYRNGKNITAKDLCDIFGFPGIEFGNWLTQKERQAVLNYAFDAFMDLAHVTGLPYRAMSFNGLLAAAFGSRGKANALAHFESGRYVFNLSRLKGAGSLAHEWFHALDNFVGASAEGIRLSRNAKGLIYGNESGIFATDRYKTECDENWKAVVTEFTSLRDIMRFRMTEVDMNETGEIAQLQKQADRYQRIVKERGESILNELKADHSKYYRRGGKSATPEQLAETEAILQEIYAGNQGAECIHPNRSLYQHAWYYRSYEQVEKLAKVVKAVRNTDYFGDNKMMSNFSNAIFWREKTKSEISQKSEQKTEVRRVSTDYYSNSRQIDRYRTSPYWATTIEMAARAFGAYVQDRLEEKDNKSQYLVHSHRDKEGSELKAYPSGEERATINAHFDHLFKQVRELFE
;
A
#
# COMPACT_ATOMS: atom_id res chain seq x y z
N MET A 1 -5.31 0.81 33.48
CA MET A 1 -5.76 -0.59 33.64
C MET A 1 -7.09 -0.67 34.42
N GLU A 2 -7.95 0.35 34.37
CA GLU A 2 -9.17 0.45 35.20
C GLU A 2 -10.51 0.31 34.45
N TYR A 3 -10.52 0.29 33.11
CA TYR A 3 -11.76 0.26 32.32
C TYR A 3 -12.40 -1.14 32.10
N MET A 4 -11.89 -2.20 32.74
CA MET A 4 -12.24 -3.60 32.40
C MET A 4 -13.03 -4.35 33.49
N ARG A 5 -13.32 -3.72 34.64
CA ARG A 5 -14.07 -4.37 35.73
C ARG A 5 -15.57 -4.60 35.45
N PRO A 6 -16.32 -3.73 34.72
CA PRO A 6 -17.77 -3.89 34.57
C PRO A 6 -18.23 -5.05 33.67
N LEU A 7 -17.38 -5.52 32.74
CA LEU A 7 -17.72 -6.56 31.75
C LEU A 7 -17.96 -7.94 32.38
N PHE A 8 -17.42 -8.18 33.58
CA PHE A 8 -17.50 -9.47 34.26
C PHE A 8 -18.51 -9.51 35.41
N GLU A 9 -18.96 -8.37 35.91
CA GLU A 9 -19.82 -8.28 37.10
C GLU A 9 -21.30 -8.59 36.80
N ASN A 10 -21.78 -8.37 35.56
CA ASN A 10 -23.19 -8.58 35.19
C ASN A 10 -23.51 -9.95 34.57
N MET A 11 -22.53 -10.86 34.48
CA MET A 11 -22.78 -12.21 33.94
C MET A 11 -23.18 -13.16 35.07
N THR A 12 -24.49 -13.45 35.19
CA THR A 12 -25.05 -14.59 35.92
C THR A 12 -24.72 -15.87 35.16
N THR A 13 -23.49 -16.33 35.28
CA THR A 13 -23.11 -17.70 34.90
C THR A 13 -23.13 -18.52 36.17
N ASP A 14 -24.10 -19.42 36.30
CA ASP A 14 -24.03 -20.53 37.25
C ASP A 14 -22.79 -21.37 36.87
N VAL A 15 -21.65 -21.06 37.51
CA VAL A 15 -20.43 -21.86 37.37
C VAL A 15 -20.57 -23.06 38.29
N ASN A 16 -21.45 -23.98 37.92
CA ASN A 16 -21.54 -25.29 38.56
C ASN A 16 -20.85 -26.33 37.67
N GLN A 17 -19.54 -26.17 37.46
CA GLN A 17 -18.67 -27.23 36.97
C GLN A 17 -17.36 -27.20 37.76
N SER A 18 -17.11 -28.28 38.50
CA SER A 18 -15.93 -28.52 39.34
C SER A 18 -14.64 -28.77 38.55
N ALA A 19 -14.67 -28.71 37.21
CA ALA A 19 -13.52 -28.98 36.34
C ALA A 19 -12.88 -27.69 35.80
N LYS A 20 -11.56 -27.58 35.94
CA LYS A 20 -10.78 -26.46 35.40
C LYS A 20 -10.73 -26.54 33.88
N ILE A 21 -11.24 -25.52 33.19
CA ILE A 21 -11.16 -25.35 31.73
C ILE A 21 -9.70 -25.09 31.35
N GLY A 22 -9.13 -25.98 30.53
CA GLY A 22 -7.76 -25.97 30.04
C GLY A 22 -7.69 -26.19 28.53
N ASP A 23 -6.47 -26.26 27.99
CA ASP A 23 -6.28 -26.67 26.59
C ASP A 23 -6.89 -28.07 26.36
N TYR A 24 -7.41 -28.30 25.16
CA TYR A 24 -8.05 -29.56 24.79
C TYR A 24 -7.67 -29.97 23.37
N GLY A 25 -7.60 -31.27 23.10
CA GLY A 25 -7.19 -31.82 21.80
C GLY A 25 -5.67 -31.85 21.63
N ILE A 26 -5.22 -31.80 20.37
CA ILE A 26 -3.78 -31.85 20.06
C ILE A 26 -3.07 -30.56 20.46
N HIS A 27 -1.80 -30.69 20.81
CA HIS A 27 -0.93 -29.54 21.08
C HIS A 27 -0.46 -28.88 19.77
N ILE A 28 -0.75 -27.59 19.58
CA ILE A 28 -0.43 -26.86 18.34
C ILE A 28 0.97 -26.24 18.40
N GLY A 29 1.44 -25.89 19.60
CA GLY A 29 2.79 -25.37 19.85
C GLY A 29 3.07 -23.98 19.27
N GLY A 30 4.09 -23.28 19.76
CA GLY A 30 4.41 -21.91 19.37
C GLY A 30 3.57 -20.83 20.06
N ALA A 31 2.76 -21.19 21.06
CA ALA A 31 2.04 -20.21 21.87
C ALA A 31 3.02 -19.39 22.72
N ARG A 32 2.68 -18.11 23.02
CA ARG A 32 3.58 -17.24 23.81
C ARG A 32 3.87 -17.81 25.20
N LYS A 33 2.92 -18.54 25.77
CA LYS A 33 3.07 -19.22 27.07
C LYS A 33 4.20 -20.25 27.10
N GLU A 34 4.65 -20.74 25.95
CA GLU A 34 5.76 -21.69 25.81
C GLU A 34 7.12 -20.99 25.63
N GLN A 35 7.14 -19.70 25.30
CA GLN A 35 8.36 -18.93 25.00
C GLN A 35 8.93 -18.19 26.22
N VAL A 36 8.27 -18.24 27.38
CA VAL A 36 8.70 -17.55 28.61
C VAL A 36 9.72 -18.39 29.38
N THR A 37 10.93 -18.50 28.83
CA THR A 37 12.13 -18.86 29.62
C THR A 37 13.21 -17.83 29.34
N GLY A 38 13.45 -16.94 30.31
CA GLY A 38 14.59 -16.03 30.33
C GLY A 38 14.35 -14.67 29.68
N ARG A 39 13.90 -13.68 30.47
CA ARG A 39 14.22 -12.27 30.19
C ARG A 39 14.71 -11.59 31.45
N SER A 40 15.99 -11.24 31.43
CA SER A 40 16.66 -10.40 32.43
C SER A 40 16.00 -9.01 32.44
N THR A 41 15.45 -8.64 33.58
CA THR A 41 15.08 -7.27 33.90
C THR A 41 16.34 -6.50 34.28
N LYS A 42 16.91 -5.73 33.34
CA LYS A 42 17.83 -4.64 33.68
C LYS A 42 17.08 -3.32 33.61
N THR A 43 16.56 -2.88 34.75
CA THR A 43 16.24 -1.47 35.01
C THR A 43 17.46 -0.87 35.66
N SER A 44 18.17 0.00 34.95
CA SER A 44 19.13 0.92 35.57
C SER A 44 18.39 2.21 35.88
N ASP A 45 17.92 2.34 37.11
CA ASP A 45 17.50 3.63 37.64
C ASP A 45 18.76 4.45 37.90
N LYS A 46 18.95 5.51 37.12
CA LYS A 46 19.84 6.62 37.47
C LYS A 46 18.93 7.74 37.98
N GLU A 47 18.97 7.95 39.29
CA GLU A 47 18.28 9.05 39.97
C GLU A 47 18.80 10.40 39.47
N GLY A 48 17.89 11.38 39.31
CA GLY A 48 18.23 12.79 39.05
C GLY A 48 18.00 13.31 37.62
N LEU A 49 17.69 12.46 36.65
CA LEU A 49 17.32 12.92 35.30
C LEU A 49 15.81 13.21 35.23
N VAL A 50 15.43 14.47 34.96
CA VAL A 50 14.10 14.78 34.42
C VAL A 50 13.93 13.91 33.18
N LYS A 51 13.01 12.93 33.22
CA LYS A 51 12.80 11.98 32.12
C LYS A 51 12.26 12.74 30.90
N PHE A 52 13.15 13.17 30.02
CA PHE A 52 12.79 13.58 28.66
C PHE A 52 12.06 12.42 28.00
N THR A 53 10.75 12.55 27.82
CA THR A 53 9.94 11.55 27.15
C THR A 53 10.14 11.73 25.65
N HIS A 54 10.96 10.86 25.05
CA HIS A 54 11.34 10.96 23.64
C HIS A 54 10.09 10.91 22.75
N PRO A 55 9.75 12.00 22.02
CA PRO A 55 8.60 11.98 21.12
C PRO A 55 8.79 10.96 20.02
N PHE A 56 7.69 10.36 19.54
CA PHE A 56 7.75 9.31 18.51
C PHE A 56 8.22 9.83 17.15
N TRP A 57 8.02 11.13 16.88
CA TRP A 57 8.44 11.80 15.64
C TRP A 57 9.90 12.27 15.67
N LEU A 58 10.49 12.36 16.87
CA LEU A 58 11.90 12.71 17.01
C LEU A 58 12.74 11.46 16.64
N PRO A 59 13.72 11.54 15.72
CA PRO A 59 14.52 10.38 15.38
C PRO A 59 15.36 9.90 16.57
N VAL A 60 15.55 8.59 16.68
CA VAL A 60 16.33 7.98 17.77
C VAL A 60 17.74 8.57 17.80
N GLY A 61 18.14 9.03 18.99
CA GLY A 61 19.44 9.62 19.25
C GLY A 61 19.41 11.13 19.39
N TYR A 62 18.35 11.81 18.93
CA TYR A 62 18.19 13.24 19.20
C TYR A 62 17.59 13.48 20.59
N MET A 63 18.12 14.46 21.34
CA MET A 63 17.63 14.81 22.67
C MET A 63 18.06 16.22 23.07
N VAL A 64 17.45 16.74 24.12
CA VAL A 64 17.92 17.94 24.84
C VAL A 64 18.84 17.47 25.97
N ASP A 65 20.00 18.12 26.11
CA ASP A 65 20.94 17.84 27.21
C ASP A 65 21.58 19.15 27.71
N HIS A 66 22.08 19.11 28.94
CA HIS A 66 22.87 20.20 29.51
C HIS A 66 24.26 20.20 28.86
N LEU A 67 24.83 21.37 28.60
CA LEU A 67 26.13 21.49 27.90
C LEU A 67 27.25 20.69 28.59
N ASP A 68 27.28 20.68 29.93
CA ASP A 68 28.29 19.95 30.71
C ASP A 68 28.22 18.42 30.53
N HIS A 69 27.10 17.90 30.04
CA HIS A 69 26.94 16.46 29.79
C HIS A 69 27.32 16.04 28.37
N VAL A 70 27.53 17.01 27.47
CA VAL A 70 27.79 16.73 26.06
C VAL A 70 29.21 16.22 25.85
N LYS A 71 29.33 15.01 25.30
CA LYS A 71 30.62 14.39 25.02
C LYS A 71 31.17 14.91 23.69
N VAL A 72 31.90 16.01 23.71
CA VAL A 72 32.54 16.55 22.50
C VAL A 72 33.81 15.78 22.13
N ASN A 73 34.12 15.72 20.83
CA ASN A 73 35.38 15.17 20.37
C ASN A 73 36.50 16.18 20.67
N PRO A 74 37.56 15.82 21.42
CA PRO A 74 38.65 16.73 21.79
C PRO A 74 39.39 17.32 20.58
N TYR A 75 39.36 16.67 19.42
CA TYR A 75 39.93 17.20 18.17
C TYR A 75 39.10 18.35 17.56
N TYR A 76 37.85 18.50 17.97
CA TYR A 76 36.90 19.51 17.49
C TYR A 76 36.40 20.43 18.62
N GLU A 77 37.01 20.38 19.80
CA GLU A 77 36.64 21.18 20.98
C GLU A 77 36.62 22.68 20.68
N GLU A 78 37.54 23.15 19.82
CA GLU A 78 37.58 24.53 19.36
C GLU A 78 36.44 24.89 18.40
N CYS A 79 35.90 23.92 17.65
CA CYS A 79 34.75 24.16 16.76
C CYS A 79 33.41 24.04 17.49
N SER A 80 33.31 23.20 18.54
CA SER A 80 32.10 23.06 19.35
C SER A 80 31.87 24.23 20.32
N ASN A 81 32.92 24.92 20.75
CA ASN A 81 32.81 26.07 21.66
C ASN A 81 32.65 27.43 20.95
N ARG A 82 32.95 27.54 19.65
CA ARG A 82 32.91 28.81 18.88
C ARG A 82 31.50 29.40 18.67
N ASN A 83 30.44 28.64 18.95
CA ASN A 83 29.05 29.05 18.78
C ASN A 83 28.25 29.09 20.10
N LYS A 84 28.89 29.19 21.27
CA LYS A 84 28.16 29.52 22.51
C LYS A 84 27.58 30.93 22.35
N VAL A 85 26.26 31.02 22.10
CA VAL A 85 25.54 32.30 21.99
C VAL A 85 24.87 32.58 23.34
N GLY A 86 25.31 33.63 24.03
CA GLY A 86 24.73 34.06 25.31
C GLY A 86 24.92 33.08 26.48
N ASP A 87 24.10 33.24 27.52
CA ASP A 87 24.16 32.46 28.78
C ASP A 87 23.43 31.09 28.72
N GLY A 88 23.20 30.56 27.50
CA GLY A 88 22.46 29.32 27.29
C GLY A 88 23.18 28.10 27.86
N LYS A 89 22.49 27.32 28.70
CA LYS A 89 23.01 26.12 29.40
C LYS A 89 22.58 24.80 28.75
N TYR A 90 21.55 24.84 27.92
CA TYR A 90 20.96 23.66 27.27
C TYR A 90 21.15 23.70 25.76
N CYS A 91 21.19 22.52 25.17
CA CYS A 91 21.37 22.33 23.74
C CYS A 91 20.58 21.13 23.22
N ILE A 92 20.32 21.14 21.92
CA ILE A 92 19.77 19.98 21.20
C ILE A 92 20.95 19.22 20.62
N ILE A 93 21.05 17.92 20.89
CA ILE A 93 22.15 17.06 20.45
C ILE A 93 21.65 15.84 19.67
N TYR A 94 22.55 15.23 18.92
CA TYR A 94 22.43 13.90 18.36
C TYR A 94 23.51 12.99 18.94
N ARG A 95 23.09 12.00 19.73
CA ARG A 95 23.94 11.04 20.44
C ARG A 95 24.07 9.76 19.62
N LYS A 96 25.24 9.54 19.01
CA LYS A 96 25.58 8.30 18.30
C LYS A 96 27.07 7.97 18.45
N GLY A 97 27.37 6.82 19.06
CA GLY A 97 28.74 6.36 19.25
C GLY A 97 29.43 7.03 20.44
N ARG A 98 30.71 7.38 20.28
CA ARG A 98 31.57 7.85 21.38
C ARG A 98 31.39 9.34 21.72
N TYR A 99 31.01 10.16 20.75
CA TYR A 99 30.89 11.62 20.88
C TYR A 99 29.49 12.08 20.44
N ASP A 100 29.01 13.13 21.09
CA ASP A 100 27.74 13.79 20.81
C ASP A 100 27.94 14.86 19.73
N ARG A 101 26.98 14.99 18.81
CA ARG A 101 26.94 16.07 17.83
C ARG A 101 25.92 17.11 18.27
N ILE A 102 26.37 18.34 18.52
CA ILE A 102 25.45 19.44 18.88
C ILE A 102 24.74 19.93 17.61
N ILE A 103 23.43 20.05 17.70
CA ILE A 103 22.55 20.50 16.61
C ILE A 103 22.25 21.99 16.78
N LYS A 104 21.91 22.42 18.01
CA LYS A 104 21.62 23.83 18.32
C LYS A 104 21.94 24.19 19.76
N PHE A 105 22.37 25.44 19.95
CA PHE A 105 22.76 26.05 21.23
C PHE A 105 21.81 27.21 21.61
N GLY A 106 22.01 27.74 22.81
CA GLY A 106 21.51 29.06 23.21
C GLY A 106 20.28 29.04 24.12
N TYR A 107 19.85 27.86 24.58
CA TYR A 107 18.68 27.75 25.45
C TYR A 107 19.08 27.92 26.92
N THR A 108 18.42 28.84 27.60
CA THR A 108 18.68 29.11 29.02
C THR A 108 18.00 28.10 29.93
N ASP A 109 16.87 27.56 29.46
CA ASP A 109 16.04 26.59 30.17
C ASP A 109 15.82 25.30 29.37
N MET A 110 15.66 24.18 30.08
CA MET A 110 15.41 22.88 29.44
C MET A 110 14.06 22.83 28.73
N THR A 111 13.03 23.45 29.32
CA THR A 111 11.67 23.50 28.74
C THR A 111 11.68 24.31 27.45
N GLU A 112 12.42 25.41 27.41
CA GLU A 112 12.65 26.21 26.20
C GLU A 112 13.26 25.36 25.08
N ALA A 113 14.34 24.62 25.39
CA ALA A 113 14.98 23.72 24.43
C ALA A 113 14.06 22.59 23.95
N VAL A 114 13.25 22.03 24.85
CA VAL A 114 12.27 20.98 24.51
C VAL A 114 11.15 21.54 23.62
N ASN A 115 10.63 22.72 23.93
CA ASN A 115 9.57 23.38 23.17
C ASN A 115 10.05 23.86 21.79
N ALA A 116 11.36 24.06 21.60
CA ALA A 116 11.94 24.38 20.29
C ALA A 116 12.04 23.16 19.36
N LEU A 117 12.08 21.92 19.89
CA LEU A 117 12.25 20.70 19.10
C LEU A 117 11.29 20.60 17.89
N PRO A 118 9.98 20.88 18.01
CA PRO A 118 9.11 20.78 16.85
C PRO A 118 9.54 21.68 15.69
N THR A 119 9.81 22.95 15.96
CA THR A 119 10.20 23.93 14.93
C THR A 119 11.58 23.61 14.34
N GLU A 120 12.52 23.11 15.12
CA GLU A 120 13.84 22.71 14.60
C GLU A 120 13.79 21.49 13.67
N PHE A 121 12.82 20.59 13.86
CA PHE A 121 12.76 19.33 13.13
C PHE A 121 11.65 19.28 12.06
N VAL A 122 10.64 20.14 12.11
CA VAL A 122 9.49 20.10 11.18
C VAL A 122 9.94 20.17 9.74
N ASP A 123 10.94 21.00 9.42
CA ASP A 123 11.48 21.14 8.07
C ASP A 123 12.15 19.87 7.52
N SER A 124 12.65 19.02 8.41
CA SER A 124 13.26 17.74 8.03
C SER A 124 12.22 16.69 7.62
N VAL A 125 11.01 16.79 8.17
CA VAL A 125 9.91 15.82 7.99
C VAL A 125 8.85 16.31 7.01
N ILE A 126 8.44 17.57 7.15
CA ILE A 126 7.37 18.24 6.39
C ILE A 126 8.00 19.20 5.38
N LYS A 127 7.84 18.89 4.10
CA LYS A 127 8.35 19.62 2.94
C LYS A 127 7.24 20.46 2.32
N ILE A 128 7.63 21.43 1.50
CA ILE A 128 6.72 22.29 0.74
C ILE A 128 6.79 21.87 -0.72
N GLY A 129 5.63 21.66 -1.33
CA GLY A 129 5.46 21.35 -2.74
C GLY A 129 4.67 22.45 -3.43
N GLU A 130 4.78 22.49 -4.76
CA GLU A 130 4.05 23.41 -5.63
C GLU A 130 3.36 22.58 -6.71
N SER A 131 2.09 22.88 -6.97
CA SER A 131 1.31 22.30 -8.05
C SER A 131 0.36 23.35 -8.59
N GLU A 132 0.39 23.58 -9.91
CA GLU A 132 -0.54 24.50 -10.60
C GLU A 132 -0.57 25.93 -10.00
N GLY A 133 0.58 26.41 -9.50
CA GLY A 133 0.69 27.74 -8.89
C GLY A 133 0.21 27.83 -7.44
N ALA A 134 -0.24 26.73 -6.84
CA ALA A 134 -0.58 26.64 -5.42
C ALA A 134 0.46 25.82 -4.63
N TYR A 135 0.64 26.18 -3.37
CA TYR A 135 1.57 25.53 -2.45
C TYR A 135 0.86 24.60 -1.47
N TYR A 136 1.57 23.54 -1.05
CA TYR A 136 1.07 22.56 -0.09
C TYR A 136 2.20 21.99 0.77
N LEU A 137 1.87 21.58 1.99
CA LEU A 137 2.76 20.83 2.88
C LEU A 137 2.61 19.34 2.64
N TYR A 138 3.73 18.63 2.54
CA TYR A 138 3.74 17.18 2.39
C TYR A 138 4.83 16.51 3.21
N LYS A 139 4.66 15.23 3.54
CA LYS A 139 5.76 14.38 4.05
C LYS A 139 6.08 13.26 3.06
N ILE A 140 7.35 12.88 2.99
CA ILE A 140 7.77 11.74 2.17
C ILE A 140 7.55 10.47 2.97
N LEU A 141 6.69 9.61 2.44
CA LEU A 141 6.45 8.30 3.00
C LEU A 141 7.58 7.38 2.53
N LYS A 142 8.52 7.07 3.43
CA LYS A 142 9.71 6.26 3.09
C LYS A 142 9.36 4.91 2.45
N THR A 143 8.21 4.34 2.81
CA THR A 143 7.73 3.05 2.30
C THR A 143 7.28 3.10 0.84
N ALA A 144 6.45 4.09 0.50
CA ALA A 144 5.86 4.21 -0.83
C ALA A 144 6.68 5.10 -1.78
N LYS A 145 7.66 5.84 -1.24
CA LYS A 145 8.34 6.97 -1.93
C LYS A 145 7.35 8.00 -2.49
N GLU A 146 6.13 8.06 -1.93
CA GLU A 146 5.08 8.99 -2.32
C GLU A 146 5.06 10.22 -1.41
N ARG A 147 4.53 11.33 -1.95
CA ARG A 147 4.26 12.56 -1.19
C ARG A 147 2.85 12.46 -0.60
N LEU A 148 2.75 12.55 0.71
CA LEU A 148 1.48 12.69 1.40
C LEU A 148 1.25 14.15 1.73
N THR A 149 0.24 14.76 1.10
CA THR A 149 -0.21 16.12 1.44
C THR A 149 -0.81 16.12 2.84
N VAL A 150 -0.30 17.00 3.70
CA VAL A 150 -0.77 17.19 5.08
C VAL A 150 -1.66 18.44 5.17
N LYS A 151 -1.37 19.45 4.34
CA LYS A 151 -2.18 20.68 4.24
C LYS A 151 -1.96 21.29 2.86
N SER A 152 -3.02 21.76 2.22
CA SER A 152 -2.98 22.46 0.93
C SER A 152 -3.73 23.80 1.00
N GLY A 153 -3.70 24.55 -0.10
CA GLY A 153 -4.45 25.80 -0.25
C GLY A 153 -3.66 27.06 0.05
N PHE A 154 -2.32 27.00 0.05
CA PHE A 154 -1.48 28.17 0.23
C PHE A 154 -1.26 28.86 -1.12
N ALA A 155 -1.44 30.18 -1.17
CA ALA A 155 -1.20 30.96 -2.37
C ALA A 155 0.30 31.19 -2.60
N THR A 156 1.09 31.25 -1.51
CA THR A 156 2.53 31.49 -1.59
C THR A 156 3.35 30.49 -0.78
N ALA A 157 4.62 30.32 -1.16
CA ALA A 157 5.58 29.51 -0.41
C ALA A 157 5.85 30.08 1.00
N GLU A 158 5.66 31.39 1.20
CA GLU A 158 5.84 32.05 2.51
C GLU A 158 4.71 31.68 3.47
N GLU A 159 3.46 31.74 3.01
CA GLU A 159 2.30 31.29 3.79
C GLU A 159 2.45 29.84 4.24
N ALA A 160 2.92 28.97 3.33
CA ALA A 160 3.19 27.57 3.66
C ALA A 160 4.30 27.43 4.73
N ARG A 161 5.37 28.23 4.65
CA ARG A 161 6.47 28.23 5.65
C ARG A 161 6.00 28.72 7.01
N GLN A 162 5.25 29.82 7.05
CA GLN A 162 4.69 30.37 8.27
C GLN A 162 3.75 29.37 8.95
N TYR A 163 2.79 28.82 8.21
CA TYR A 163 1.88 27.81 8.74
C TYR A 163 2.62 26.58 9.29
N ARG A 164 3.66 26.11 8.57
CA ARG A 164 4.48 24.97 9.01
C ARG A 164 5.21 25.24 10.34
N ALA A 165 5.73 26.45 10.52
CA ALA A 165 6.43 26.85 11.76
C ALA A 165 5.45 26.98 12.94
N GLU A 166 4.32 27.67 12.73
CA GLU A 166 3.30 27.88 13.76
C GLU A 166 2.60 26.58 14.20
N ASN A 167 2.48 25.60 13.30
CA ASN A 167 1.82 24.33 13.55
C ASN A 167 2.81 23.15 13.67
N ALA A 168 4.10 23.42 13.92
CA ALA A 168 5.16 22.42 13.84
C ALA A 168 4.90 21.16 14.67
N LEU A 169 4.45 21.32 15.92
CA LEU A 169 4.14 20.19 16.81
C LEU A 169 2.98 19.36 16.26
N SER A 170 1.86 19.98 15.90
CA SER A 170 0.69 19.29 15.35
C SER A 170 1.04 18.52 14.07
N LEU A 171 1.85 19.11 13.19
CA LEU A 171 2.27 18.49 11.94
C LEU A 171 3.21 17.30 12.16
N LEU A 172 4.10 17.37 13.16
CA LEU A 172 5.00 16.27 13.53
C LEU A 172 4.29 15.18 14.32
N GLU A 173 3.36 15.56 15.18
CA GLU A 173 2.52 14.66 15.97
C GLU A 173 1.38 14.03 15.17
N PHE A 174 1.22 14.41 13.90
CA PHE A 174 0.17 13.90 13.02
C PHE A 174 0.14 12.36 12.98
N LYS A 175 -0.73 11.87 13.86
CA LYS A 175 -1.36 10.56 13.98
C LYS A 175 -2.35 10.28 12.87
N PHE A 176 -1.97 9.62 11.78
CA PHE A 176 -3.04 8.96 11.03
C PHE A 176 -3.64 7.86 11.90
N VAL A 177 -4.88 8.06 12.30
CA VAL A 177 -5.67 7.04 12.98
C VAL A 177 -6.41 6.29 11.91
N ALA A 178 -5.96 5.06 11.63
CA ALA A 178 -6.73 4.20 10.74
C ALA A 178 -8.13 3.97 11.34
N PRO A 179 -9.16 3.78 10.51
CA PRO A 179 -10.47 3.34 11.00
C PRO A 179 -10.32 1.98 11.68
N GLU A 180 -10.17 1.98 13.00
CA GLU A 180 -10.14 0.77 13.81
C GLU A 180 -11.56 0.31 14.14
N LEU A 181 -11.75 -1.01 14.23
CA LEU A 181 -12.97 -1.59 14.76
C LEU A 181 -13.18 -1.06 16.19
N PRO A 182 -14.29 -0.34 16.47
CA PRO A 182 -14.52 0.20 17.80
C PRO A 182 -14.69 -0.94 18.80
N HIS A 183 -13.97 -0.87 19.92
CA HIS A 183 -14.10 -1.90 20.96
C HIS A 183 -15.52 -1.92 21.53
N LEU A 184 -16.14 -3.10 21.49
CA LEU A 184 -17.47 -3.31 22.06
C LEU A 184 -17.41 -3.26 23.60
N LYS A 185 -18.34 -2.51 24.19
CA LYS A 185 -18.54 -2.48 25.66
C LYS A 185 -19.26 -3.73 26.18
N SER A 186 -19.98 -4.44 25.31
CA SER A 186 -20.68 -5.70 25.55
C SER A 186 -20.84 -6.44 24.23
N ILE A 187 -20.94 -7.77 24.27
CA ILE A 187 -21.20 -8.61 23.09
C ILE A 187 -22.68 -8.96 23.07
N GLU A 188 -23.37 -8.57 22.01
CA GLU A 188 -24.75 -8.93 21.72
C GLU A 188 -24.81 -10.06 20.69
N ARG A 189 -25.74 -10.99 20.92
CA ARG A 189 -26.14 -11.99 19.93
C ARG A 189 -27.66 -12.16 19.92
N THR A 190 -28.26 -12.18 18.74
CA THR A 190 -29.67 -12.53 18.50
C THR A 190 -29.77 -13.62 17.44
N GLY A 191 -30.91 -14.30 17.38
CA GLY A 191 -31.15 -15.45 16.49
C GLY A 191 -31.33 -16.76 17.24
N THR A 192 -31.13 -17.89 16.55
CA THR A 192 -31.34 -19.23 17.11
C THR A 192 -30.47 -19.47 18.34
N ASP A 193 -31.07 -19.93 19.44
CA ASP A 193 -30.33 -20.42 20.60
C ASP A 193 -29.86 -21.86 20.35
N TYR A 194 -28.59 -22.00 19.96
CA TYR A 194 -27.98 -23.31 19.73
C TYR A 194 -27.58 -24.02 21.04
N ARG A 195 -27.41 -23.26 22.13
CA ARG A 195 -26.89 -23.77 23.40
C ARG A 195 -28.01 -24.25 24.32
N ASN A 196 -29.23 -23.74 24.16
CA ASN A 196 -30.38 -24.05 25.03
C ASN A 196 -30.03 -23.85 26.51
N GLY A 197 -29.40 -22.71 26.82
CA GLY A 197 -28.91 -22.38 28.15
C GLY A 197 -27.68 -23.14 28.66
N LYS A 198 -27.09 -24.06 27.88
CA LYS A 198 -25.92 -24.85 28.30
C LYS A 198 -24.60 -24.12 28.04
N ASN A 199 -23.64 -24.39 28.90
CA ASN A 199 -22.24 -24.00 28.67
C ASN A 199 -21.57 -24.98 27.71
N ILE A 200 -20.80 -24.44 26.78
CA ILE A 200 -20.04 -25.19 25.79
C ILE A 200 -18.66 -25.51 26.34
N THR A 201 -18.22 -26.74 26.13
CA THR A 201 -16.88 -27.22 26.46
C THR A 201 -15.95 -27.13 25.25
N ALA A 202 -14.64 -27.15 25.49
CA ALA A 202 -13.68 -27.24 24.39
C ALA A 202 -13.84 -28.54 23.58
N LYS A 203 -14.33 -29.61 24.22
CA LYS A 203 -14.65 -30.88 23.55
C LYS A 203 -15.80 -30.72 22.55
N ASP A 204 -16.84 -29.96 22.89
CA ASP A 204 -17.97 -29.74 21.98
C ASP A 204 -17.52 -29.03 20.70
N LEU A 205 -16.60 -28.06 20.79
CA LEU A 205 -16.01 -27.43 19.60
C LEU A 205 -15.27 -28.46 18.72
N CYS A 206 -14.50 -29.36 19.33
CA CYS A 206 -13.82 -30.44 18.63
C CYS A 206 -14.80 -31.45 18.01
N ASP A 207 -15.84 -31.85 18.74
CA ASP A 207 -16.79 -32.88 18.30
C ASP A 207 -17.70 -32.37 17.17
N ILE A 208 -18.19 -31.13 17.28
CA ILE A 208 -19.18 -30.56 16.36
C ILE A 208 -18.51 -29.99 15.11
N PHE A 209 -17.51 -29.13 15.30
CA PHE A 209 -16.86 -28.45 14.17
C PHE A 209 -15.62 -29.18 13.66
N GLY A 210 -15.08 -30.14 14.42
CA GLY A 210 -13.89 -30.89 14.03
C GLY A 210 -12.56 -30.25 14.41
N PHE A 211 -12.53 -29.17 15.22
CA PHE A 211 -11.27 -28.55 15.65
C PHE A 211 -10.31 -29.61 16.24
N PRO A 212 -9.05 -29.68 15.78
CA PRO A 212 -8.11 -30.68 16.27
C PRO A 212 -7.59 -30.33 17.66
N GLY A 213 -7.58 -29.04 18.03
CA GLY A 213 -7.16 -28.55 19.32
C GLY A 213 -7.63 -27.12 19.61
N ILE A 214 -7.85 -26.85 20.90
CA ILE A 214 -8.29 -25.57 21.47
C ILE A 214 -7.26 -25.13 22.53
N GLU A 215 -6.66 -23.95 22.37
CA GLU A 215 -5.63 -23.43 23.29
C GLU A 215 -6.07 -22.15 24.00
N PHE A 216 -5.76 -22.04 25.30
CA PHE A 216 -6.04 -20.85 26.10
C PHE A 216 -4.77 -20.15 26.57
N GLY A 217 -4.80 -18.82 26.62
CA GLY A 217 -3.76 -18.02 27.26
C GLY A 217 -3.74 -18.20 28.79
N ASN A 218 -2.55 -18.10 29.38
CA ASN A 218 -2.38 -18.20 30.84
C ASN A 218 -3.10 -17.10 31.62
N TRP A 219 -3.33 -15.95 30.97
CA TRP A 219 -3.96 -14.77 31.58
C TRP A 219 -5.48 -14.74 31.47
N LEU A 220 -6.11 -15.79 30.90
CA LEU A 220 -7.58 -15.92 30.87
C LEU A 220 -8.07 -16.60 32.15
N THR A 221 -8.96 -15.93 32.87
CA THR A 221 -9.69 -16.52 34.00
C THR A 221 -10.62 -17.65 33.56
N GLN A 222 -11.07 -18.50 34.47
CA GLN A 222 -11.99 -19.60 34.14
C GLN A 222 -13.33 -19.08 33.58
N LYS A 223 -13.87 -18.00 34.16
CA LYS A 223 -15.07 -17.32 33.64
C LYS A 223 -14.89 -16.83 32.21
N GLU A 224 -13.72 -16.26 31.90
CA GLU A 224 -13.40 -15.83 30.54
C GLU A 224 -13.27 -16.99 29.56
N ARG A 225 -12.63 -18.09 29.97
CA ARG A 225 -12.50 -19.29 29.14
C ARG A 225 -13.88 -19.84 28.78
N GLN A 226 -14.80 -19.89 29.76
CA GLN A 226 -16.17 -20.31 29.50
C GLN A 226 -16.90 -19.35 28.54
N ALA A 227 -16.75 -18.04 28.75
CA ALA A 227 -17.39 -17.04 27.90
C ALA A 227 -16.91 -17.14 26.43
N VAL A 228 -15.59 -17.21 26.20
CA VAL A 228 -15.07 -17.32 24.82
C VAL A 228 -15.45 -18.63 24.14
N LEU A 229 -15.58 -19.74 24.89
CA LEU A 229 -16.10 -21.00 24.33
C LEU A 229 -17.54 -20.86 23.85
N ASN A 230 -18.41 -20.28 24.68
CA ASN A 230 -19.81 -20.03 24.32
C ASN A 230 -19.92 -19.10 23.12
N TYR A 231 -19.18 -17.99 23.12
CA TYR A 231 -19.21 -17.02 22.01
C TYR A 231 -18.64 -17.60 20.72
N ALA A 232 -17.54 -18.37 20.78
CA ALA A 232 -16.96 -19.00 19.61
C ALA A 232 -17.90 -20.06 19.02
N PHE A 233 -18.54 -20.87 19.86
CA PHE A 233 -19.53 -21.84 19.43
C PHE A 233 -20.68 -21.17 18.67
N ASP A 234 -21.31 -20.19 19.31
CA ASP A 234 -22.41 -19.44 18.73
C ASP A 234 -22.00 -18.78 17.39
N ALA A 235 -20.81 -18.18 17.34
CA ALA A 235 -20.26 -17.55 16.14
C ALA A 235 -19.99 -18.55 15.00
N PHE A 236 -19.47 -19.74 15.28
CA PHE A 236 -19.25 -20.76 14.25
C PHE A 236 -20.56 -21.37 13.75
N MET A 237 -21.58 -21.51 14.61
CA MET A 237 -22.92 -21.91 14.16
C MET A 237 -23.52 -20.86 13.22
N ASP A 238 -23.41 -19.58 13.57
CA ASP A 238 -23.89 -18.48 12.73
C ASP A 238 -23.11 -18.41 11.41
N LEU A 239 -21.79 -18.60 11.43
CA LEU A 239 -20.95 -18.62 10.23
C LEU A 239 -21.30 -19.77 9.30
N ALA A 240 -21.51 -20.97 9.85
CA ALA A 240 -21.96 -22.13 9.08
C ALA A 240 -23.35 -21.88 8.46
N HIS A 241 -24.26 -21.22 9.18
CA HIS A 241 -25.56 -20.84 8.63
C HIS A 241 -25.40 -19.83 7.47
N VAL A 242 -24.63 -18.75 7.67
CA VAL A 242 -24.45 -17.69 6.67
C VAL A 242 -23.79 -18.20 5.38
N THR A 243 -22.78 -19.06 5.50
CA THR A 243 -22.10 -19.67 4.35
C THR A 243 -22.87 -20.88 3.79
N GLY A 244 -23.74 -21.48 4.60
CA GLY A 244 -24.40 -22.76 4.36
C GLY A 244 -23.44 -23.94 4.22
N LEU A 245 -22.22 -23.82 4.74
CA LEU A 245 -21.25 -24.92 4.76
C LEU A 245 -21.55 -25.87 5.95
N PRO A 246 -21.19 -27.16 5.83
CA PRO A 246 -21.33 -28.09 6.95
C PRO A 246 -20.46 -27.67 8.13
N TYR A 247 -20.84 -28.04 9.35
CA TYR A 247 -20.12 -27.64 10.57
C TYR A 247 -18.64 -28.04 10.56
N ARG A 248 -18.31 -29.18 9.94
CA ARG A 248 -16.92 -29.65 9.77
C ARG A 248 -16.06 -28.72 8.90
N ALA A 249 -16.66 -27.92 8.02
CA ALA A 249 -15.96 -26.92 7.24
C ALA A 249 -15.43 -25.76 8.10
N MET A 250 -16.00 -25.50 9.27
CA MET A 250 -15.52 -24.45 10.18
C MET A 250 -14.09 -24.68 10.67
N SER A 251 -13.64 -25.93 10.67
CA SER A 251 -12.25 -26.31 10.95
C SER A 251 -11.49 -26.81 9.71
N PHE A 252 -12.06 -26.69 8.51
CA PHE A 252 -11.56 -27.31 7.27
C PHE A 252 -11.22 -28.80 7.46
N ASN A 253 -12.20 -29.55 7.98
CA ASN A 253 -12.10 -30.97 8.27
C ASN A 253 -10.95 -31.33 9.24
N GLY A 254 -10.81 -30.53 10.31
CA GLY A 254 -9.81 -30.75 11.36
C GLY A 254 -8.41 -30.20 11.06
N LEU A 255 -8.26 -29.38 10.02
CA LEU A 255 -7.01 -28.69 9.75
C LEU A 255 -6.82 -27.46 10.66
N LEU A 256 -7.84 -26.59 10.77
CA LEU A 256 -7.79 -25.36 11.55
C LEU A 256 -8.00 -25.62 13.04
N ALA A 257 -7.06 -25.14 13.85
CA ALA A 257 -7.14 -25.09 15.30
C ALA A 257 -7.60 -23.70 15.79
N ALA A 258 -8.07 -23.63 17.04
CA ALA A 258 -8.52 -22.37 17.66
C ALA A 258 -7.66 -22.01 18.88
N ALA A 259 -7.31 -20.74 19.00
CA ALA A 259 -6.59 -20.18 20.13
C ALA A 259 -7.29 -18.95 20.71
N PHE A 260 -7.37 -18.87 22.04
CA PHE A 260 -7.99 -17.77 22.76
C PHE A 260 -6.97 -17.09 23.68
N GLY A 261 -6.42 -15.97 23.21
CA GLY A 261 -5.48 -15.13 23.94
C GLY A 261 -4.13 -15.80 24.28
N SER A 262 -3.77 -16.91 23.63
CA SER A 262 -2.52 -17.64 23.86
C SER A 262 -1.37 -17.17 22.95
N ARG A 263 -1.68 -16.50 21.84
CA ARG A 263 -0.71 -16.15 20.77
C ARG A 263 -0.56 -14.65 20.47
N GLY A 264 -1.10 -13.77 21.32
CA GLY A 264 -1.22 -12.34 21.00
C GLY A 264 0.09 -11.67 20.55
N LYS A 265 0.03 -10.93 19.43
CA LYS A 265 1.08 -10.00 18.97
C LYS A 265 0.75 -8.58 19.45
N ALA A 266 1.77 -7.71 19.58
CA ALA A 266 1.52 -6.31 19.96
C ALA A 266 0.60 -5.65 18.90
N ASN A 267 -0.46 -4.97 19.35
CA ASN A 267 -1.45 -4.27 18.52
C ASN A 267 -2.33 -5.14 17.60
N ALA A 268 -2.38 -6.47 17.77
CA ALA A 268 -3.28 -7.35 17.00
C ALA A 268 -4.50 -7.78 17.83
N LEU A 269 -5.71 -7.54 17.30
CA LEU A 269 -6.98 -7.97 17.92
C LEU A 269 -7.26 -9.44 17.67
N ALA A 270 -6.86 -9.92 16.51
CA ALA A 270 -6.87 -11.32 16.11
C ALA A 270 -5.77 -11.54 15.05
N HIS A 271 -5.43 -12.81 14.79
CA HIS A 271 -4.59 -13.18 13.65
C HIS A 271 -4.69 -14.68 13.33
N PHE A 272 -4.53 -15.02 12.06
CA PHE A 272 -4.30 -16.36 11.55
C PHE A 272 -2.79 -16.66 11.40
N GLU A 273 -2.37 -17.88 11.76
CA GLU A 273 -1.01 -18.39 11.56
C GLU A 273 -1.03 -19.56 10.57
N SER A 274 -0.73 -19.30 9.29
CA SER A 274 -0.74 -20.30 8.22
C SER A 274 0.17 -21.51 8.51
N GLY A 275 1.38 -21.27 8.99
CA GLY A 275 2.35 -22.34 9.29
C GLY A 275 1.92 -23.33 10.38
N ARG A 276 0.86 -23.02 11.14
CA ARG A 276 0.26 -23.88 12.16
C ARG A 276 -1.24 -24.06 11.98
N TYR A 277 -1.83 -23.49 10.93
CA TYR A 277 -3.27 -23.45 10.74
C TYR A 277 -4.05 -23.20 12.04
N VAL A 278 -3.78 -22.06 12.67
CA VAL A 278 -4.44 -21.69 13.92
C VAL A 278 -4.81 -20.22 13.86
N PHE A 279 -6.06 -19.90 14.20
CA PHE A 279 -6.47 -18.53 14.43
C PHE A 279 -6.41 -18.23 15.93
N ASN A 280 -6.07 -16.99 16.28
CA ASN A 280 -6.05 -16.51 17.65
C ASN A 280 -6.94 -15.27 17.80
N LEU A 281 -7.89 -15.31 18.74
CA LEU A 281 -8.66 -14.13 19.16
C LEU A 281 -8.11 -13.58 20.48
N SER A 282 -7.82 -12.27 20.54
CA SER A 282 -7.33 -11.60 21.75
C SER A 282 -8.47 -11.34 22.75
N ARG A 283 -8.90 -12.38 23.47
CA ARG A 283 -9.99 -12.29 24.48
C ARG A 283 -11.25 -11.64 23.86
N LEU A 284 -11.88 -10.71 24.58
CA LEU A 284 -13.03 -9.94 24.10
C LEU A 284 -12.63 -8.76 23.19
N LYS A 285 -11.35 -8.35 23.17
CA LYS A 285 -10.87 -7.30 22.26
C LYS A 285 -10.86 -7.75 20.79
N GLY A 286 -10.78 -9.06 20.57
CA GLY A 286 -10.89 -9.68 19.25
C GLY A 286 -12.32 -10.01 18.82
N ALA A 287 -13.34 -9.65 19.61
CA ALA A 287 -14.72 -9.80 19.17
C ALA A 287 -14.92 -9.10 17.82
N GLY A 288 -15.70 -9.71 16.94
CA GLY A 288 -15.99 -9.20 15.60
C GLY A 288 -14.91 -9.44 14.56
N SER A 289 -13.80 -10.09 14.92
CA SER A 289 -12.72 -10.44 13.98
C SER A 289 -12.74 -11.91 13.57
N LEU A 290 -13.65 -12.75 14.11
CA LEU A 290 -13.65 -14.19 13.84
C LEU A 290 -13.89 -14.50 12.36
N ALA A 291 -14.89 -13.87 11.73
CA ALA A 291 -15.16 -14.06 10.30
C ALA A 291 -13.94 -13.68 9.43
N HIS A 292 -13.26 -12.58 9.79
CA HIS A 292 -12.07 -12.10 9.11
C HIS A 292 -10.91 -13.12 9.19
N GLU A 293 -10.59 -13.63 10.37
CA GLU A 293 -9.53 -14.65 10.53
C GLU A 293 -9.89 -15.99 9.90
N TRP A 294 -11.18 -16.38 9.95
CA TRP A 294 -11.63 -17.60 9.29
C TRP A 294 -11.49 -17.49 7.77
N PHE A 295 -11.75 -16.31 7.18
CA PHE A 295 -11.54 -16.10 5.74
C PHE A 295 -10.08 -16.16 5.33
N HIS A 296 -9.16 -15.62 6.14
CA HIS A 296 -7.72 -15.80 5.93
C HIS A 296 -7.33 -17.28 5.86
N ALA A 297 -7.92 -18.10 6.72
CA ALA A 297 -7.73 -19.54 6.70
C ALA A 297 -8.38 -20.18 5.45
N LEU A 298 -9.60 -19.78 5.07
CA LEU A 298 -10.26 -20.27 3.86
C LEU A 298 -9.45 -19.97 2.58
N ASP A 299 -8.99 -18.72 2.40
CA ASP A 299 -8.19 -18.34 1.22
C ASP A 299 -6.93 -19.21 1.12
N ASN A 300 -6.26 -19.44 2.25
CA ASN A 300 -5.10 -20.33 2.32
C ASN A 300 -5.47 -21.81 2.05
N PHE A 301 -6.62 -22.28 2.54
CA PHE A 301 -7.13 -23.64 2.31
C PHE A 301 -7.36 -23.89 0.82
N VAL A 302 -8.10 -22.98 0.18
CA VAL A 302 -8.41 -23.03 -1.25
C VAL A 302 -7.12 -22.92 -2.05
N GLY A 303 -6.17 -22.07 -1.65
CA GLY A 303 -4.88 -21.92 -2.33
C GLY A 303 -4.10 -23.23 -2.39
N ALA A 304 -3.96 -23.91 -1.25
CA ALA A 304 -3.30 -25.20 -1.21
C ALA A 304 -4.06 -26.28 -1.99
N SER A 305 -5.39 -26.37 -1.78
CA SER A 305 -6.20 -27.42 -2.39
C SER A 305 -6.28 -27.30 -3.91
N ALA A 306 -6.38 -26.08 -4.43
CA ALA A 306 -6.35 -25.78 -5.86
C ALA A 306 -5.03 -26.19 -6.53
N GLU A 307 -3.91 -26.14 -5.80
CA GLU A 307 -2.61 -26.63 -6.29
C GLU A 307 -2.42 -28.14 -6.12
N GLY A 308 -3.45 -28.88 -5.67
CA GLY A 308 -3.35 -30.32 -5.38
C GLY A 308 -2.53 -30.62 -4.12
N ILE A 309 -2.30 -29.61 -3.27
CA ILE A 309 -1.45 -29.73 -2.09
C ILE A 309 -2.31 -30.12 -0.89
N ARG A 310 -2.11 -31.36 -0.46
CA ARG A 310 -2.76 -31.87 0.74
C ARG A 310 -2.00 -31.41 1.98
N LEU A 311 -2.60 -30.50 2.72
CA LEU A 311 -2.05 -30.01 3.99
C LEU A 311 -2.21 -31.07 5.09
N SER A 312 -1.14 -31.28 5.85
CA SER A 312 -1.12 -32.17 7.00
C SER A 312 -0.34 -31.55 8.16
N ARG A 313 -0.67 -31.96 9.38
CA ARG A 313 -0.06 -31.45 10.60
C ARG A 313 0.89 -32.49 11.20
N ASN A 314 2.11 -32.07 11.51
CA ASN A 314 3.08 -32.94 12.18
C ASN A 314 2.93 -32.93 13.72
N ALA A 315 3.71 -33.77 14.40
CA ALA A 315 3.72 -33.87 15.86
C ALA A 315 4.14 -32.58 16.61
N LYS A 316 4.78 -31.62 15.93
CA LYS A 316 5.14 -30.30 16.48
C LYS A 316 4.09 -29.22 16.17
N GLY A 317 2.94 -29.62 15.61
CA GLY A 317 1.84 -28.75 15.22
C GLY A 317 2.09 -27.90 13.97
N LEU A 318 3.18 -28.12 13.23
CA LEU A 318 3.49 -27.41 11.99
C LEU A 318 2.77 -28.05 10.80
N ILE A 319 2.37 -27.22 9.83
CA ILE A 319 1.71 -27.64 8.59
C ILE A 319 2.72 -27.88 7.47
N TYR A 320 2.53 -28.99 6.75
CA TYR A 320 3.31 -29.38 5.59
C TYR A 320 2.39 -29.74 4.43
N GLY A 321 2.85 -29.45 3.21
CA GLY A 321 2.30 -30.03 2.00
C GLY A 321 2.84 -31.44 1.75
N ASN A 322 2.27 -32.12 0.76
CA ASN A 322 2.82 -33.34 0.16
C ASN A 322 4.17 -33.11 -0.56
N GLU A 323 4.52 -31.88 -0.91
CA GLU A 323 5.88 -31.46 -1.29
C GLU A 323 6.67 -31.01 -0.05
N SER A 324 7.93 -31.44 0.08
CA SER A 324 8.79 -31.20 1.24
C SER A 324 9.03 -29.71 1.53
N GLY A 325 8.16 -29.07 2.32
CA GLY A 325 8.29 -27.67 2.72
C GLY A 325 7.16 -27.14 3.60
N ILE A 326 7.39 -26.02 4.28
CA ILE A 326 6.34 -25.23 4.94
C ILE A 326 5.58 -24.48 3.84
N PHE A 327 4.29 -24.78 3.68
CA PHE A 327 3.46 -24.14 2.67
C PHE A 327 2.85 -22.84 3.21
N ALA A 328 3.19 -21.71 2.58
CA ALA A 328 2.56 -20.41 2.82
C ALA A 328 2.36 -19.76 1.45
N THR A 329 1.13 -19.74 0.96
CA THR A 329 0.84 -19.14 -0.35
C THR A 329 -0.08 -17.94 -0.23
N ASP A 330 0.35 -16.86 -0.91
CA ASP A 330 -0.44 -15.67 -1.20
C ASP A 330 -0.91 -15.67 -2.68
N ARG A 331 -0.78 -16.80 -3.40
CA ARG A 331 -1.00 -16.86 -4.85
C ARG A 331 -1.66 -18.17 -5.27
N TYR A 332 -2.71 -18.05 -6.07
CA TYR A 332 -3.23 -19.13 -6.89
C TYR A 332 -2.37 -19.21 -8.17
N LYS A 333 -1.92 -20.39 -8.56
CA LYS A 333 -1.33 -20.60 -9.90
C LYS A 333 -2.45 -20.60 -10.95
N THR A 334 -2.10 -20.25 -12.19
CA THR A 334 -3.01 -20.25 -13.35
C THR A 334 -3.49 -21.66 -13.73
N GLU A 335 -2.72 -22.68 -13.39
CA GLU A 335 -3.11 -24.09 -13.49
C GLU A 335 -3.55 -24.57 -12.10
N CYS A 336 -4.77 -25.09 -12.01
CA CYS A 336 -5.34 -25.63 -10.78
C CYS A 336 -6.11 -26.93 -11.06
N ASP A 337 -6.31 -27.72 -10.00
CA ASP A 337 -7.14 -28.93 -10.03
C ASP A 337 -8.54 -28.61 -10.58
N GLU A 338 -9.06 -29.46 -11.49
CA GLU A 338 -10.34 -29.24 -12.16
C GLU A 338 -11.51 -29.10 -11.18
N ASN A 339 -11.48 -29.81 -10.05
CA ASN A 339 -12.52 -29.73 -9.03
C ASN A 339 -12.54 -28.34 -8.36
N TRP A 340 -11.38 -27.68 -8.26
CA TRP A 340 -11.25 -26.37 -7.64
C TRP A 340 -11.40 -25.20 -8.60
N LYS A 341 -11.45 -25.47 -9.92
CA LYS A 341 -11.45 -24.44 -10.96
C LYS A 341 -12.56 -23.40 -10.81
N ALA A 342 -13.77 -23.83 -10.47
CA ALA A 342 -14.90 -22.92 -10.29
C ALA A 342 -14.69 -22.00 -9.06
N VAL A 343 -14.25 -22.57 -7.93
CA VAL A 343 -13.92 -21.80 -6.72
C VAL A 343 -12.77 -20.82 -6.98
N VAL A 344 -11.68 -21.25 -7.65
CA VAL A 344 -10.55 -20.38 -7.99
C VAL A 344 -10.97 -19.26 -8.93
N THR A 345 -11.87 -19.54 -9.87
CA THR A 345 -12.43 -18.52 -10.78
C THR A 345 -13.19 -17.47 -9.99
N GLU A 346 -14.05 -17.87 -9.05
CA GLU A 346 -14.79 -16.94 -8.19
C GLU A 346 -13.87 -16.14 -7.27
N PHE A 347 -12.86 -16.77 -6.64
CA PHE A 347 -11.85 -16.05 -5.87
C PHE A 347 -11.10 -15.03 -6.73
N THR A 348 -10.71 -15.39 -7.95
CA THR A 348 -10.01 -14.48 -8.86
C THR A 348 -10.90 -13.31 -9.26
N SER A 349 -12.16 -13.60 -9.61
CA SER A 349 -13.17 -12.59 -9.93
C SER A 349 -13.40 -11.64 -8.77
N LEU A 350 -13.61 -12.16 -7.56
CA LEU A 350 -13.75 -11.39 -6.32
C LEU A 350 -12.55 -10.44 -6.11
N ARG A 351 -11.33 -10.95 -6.31
CA ARG A 351 -10.10 -10.14 -6.20
C ARG A 351 -10.04 -9.02 -7.24
N ASP A 352 -10.50 -9.29 -8.46
CA ASP A 352 -10.54 -8.31 -9.53
C ASP A 352 -11.60 -7.24 -9.30
N ILE A 353 -12.85 -7.61 -8.97
CA ILE A 353 -13.95 -6.66 -8.74
C ILE A 353 -13.73 -5.80 -7.50
N MET A 354 -13.02 -6.30 -6.48
CA MET A 354 -12.63 -5.49 -5.32
C MET A 354 -11.62 -4.41 -5.68
N ARG A 355 -10.80 -4.63 -6.72
CA ARG A 355 -9.69 -3.75 -7.08
C ARG A 355 -10.01 -2.84 -8.25
N PHE A 356 -10.84 -3.31 -9.17
CA PHE A 356 -11.06 -2.67 -10.45
C PHE A 356 -12.51 -2.76 -10.88
N ARG A 357 -12.97 -1.73 -11.58
CA ARG A 357 -14.23 -1.70 -12.31
C ARG A 357 -14.01 -1.21 -13.73
N MET A 358 -14.89 -1.61 -14.64
CA MET A 358 -14.95 -1.04 -15.98
C MET A 358 -15.84 0.20 -15.90
N THR A 359 -15.35 1.33 -16.40
CA THR A 359 -16.08 2.60 -16.36
C THR A 359 -15.91 3.31 -17.68
N GLU A 360 -16.99 3.87 -18.20
CA GLU A 360 -16.95 4.77 -19.34
C GLU A 360 -16.38 6.12 -18.89
N VAL A 361 -15.28 6.53 -19.48
CA VAL A 361 -14.56 7.77 -19.12
C VAL A 361 -14.65 8.75 -20.28
N ASP A 362 -15.00 10.01 -19.99
CA ASP A 362 -14.92 11.09 -20.97
C ASP A 362 -13.45 11.47 -21.20
N MET A 363 -12.99 11.29 -22.43
CA MET A 363 -11.62 11.52 -22.83
C MET A 363 -11.18 12.98 -22.67
N ASN A 364 -12.13 13.92 -22.72
CA ASN A 364 -11.87 15.36 -22.55
C ASN A 364 -11.62 15.74 -21.09
N GLU A 365 -12.18 14.99 -20.13
CA GLU A 365 -12.03 15.26 -18.69
C GLU A 365 -10.75 14.64 -18.09
N THR A 366 -10.15 13.66 -18.76
CA THR A 366 -8.94 12.98 -18.27
C THR A 366 -7.67 13.84 -18.26
N GLY A 367 -7.66 14.96 -19.00
CA GLY A 367 -6.45 15.74 -19.26
C GLY A 367 -5.45 15.08 -20.22
N GLU A 368 -5.73 13.88 -20.76
CA GLU A 368 -4.86 13.19 -21.72
C GLU A 368 -4.69 13.98 -23.01
N ILE A 369 -5.79 14.53 -23.55
CA ILE A 369 -5.74 15.37 -24.75
C ILE A 369 -4.84 16.58 -24.50
N ALA A 370 -4.94 17.22 -23.34
CA ALA A 370 -4.07 18.33 -22.97
C ALA A 370 -2.59 17.90 -22.83
N GLN A 371 -2.32 16.69 -22.34
CA GLN A 371 -0.97 16.14 -22.25
C GLN A 371 -0.39 15.81 -23.64
N LEU A 372 -1.20 15.22 -24.52
CA LEU A 372 -0.84 14.98 -25.92
C LEU A 372 -0.62 16.30 -26.66
N GLN A 373 -1.39 17.35 -26.36
CA GLN A 373 -1.19 18.67 -26.92
C GLN A 373 0.18 19.24 -26.53
N LYS A 374 0.55 19.16 -25.24
CA LYS A 374 1.89 19.53 -24.76
C LYS A 374 3.00 18.72 -25.45
N GLN A 375 2.75 17.45 -25.74
CA GLN A 375 3.68 16.59 -26.46
C GLN A 375 3.80 16.99 -27.95
N ALA A 376 2.69 17.32 -28.61
CA ALA A 376 2.68 17.83 -29.97
C ALA A 376 3.45 19.15 -30.09
N ASP A 377 3.23 20.08 -29.16
CA ASP A 377 3.96 21.36 -29.08
C ASP A 377 5.47 21.14 -28.87
N ARG A 378 5.82 20.17 -28.02
CA ARG A 378 7.22 19.77 -27.82
C ARG A 378 7.85 19.27 -29.12
N TYR A 379 7.20 18.36 -29.85
CA TYR A 379 7.75 17.86 -31.11
C TYR A 379 7.79 18.93 -32.19
N GLN A 380 6.80 19.83 -32.26
CA GLN A 380 6.84 20.98 -33.16
C GLN A 380 8.07 21.88 -32.89
N ARG A 381 8.40 22.10 -31.62
CA ARG A 381 9.62 22.83 -31.23
C ARG A 381 10.90 22.09 -31.65
N ILE A 382 10.97 20.79 -31.39
CA ILE A 382 12.13 19.95 -31.76
C ILE A 382 12.33 19.96 -33.28
N VAL A 383 11.25 19.92 -34.07
CA VAL A 383 11.31 20.05 -35.53
C VAL A 383 11.93 21.40 -35.90
N LYS A 384 11.48 22.51 -35.31
CA LYS A 384 12.09 23.84 -35.57
C LYS A 384 13.57 23.90 -35.19
N GLU A 385 13.92 23.50 -33.97
CA GLU A 385 15.31 23.50 -33.47
C GLU A 385 16.23 22.67 -34.37
N ARG A 386 15.78 21.50 -34.83
CA ARG A 386 16.56 20.64 -35.73
C ARG A 386 16.66 21.22 -37.13
N GLY A 387 15.59 21.81 -37.66
CA GLY A 387 15.62 22.51 -38.95
C GLY A 387 16.56 23.71 -38.94
N GLU A 388 16.55 24.50 -37.86
CA GLU A 388 17.51 25.59 -37.65
C GLU A 388 18.96 25.08 -37.55
N SER A 389 19.19 23.95 -36.86
CA SER A 389 20.50 23.30 -36.83
C SER A 389 20.99 22.90 -38.22
N ILE A 390 20.11 22.39 -39.09
CA ILE A 390 20.44 22.05 -40.48
C ILE A 390 20.80 23.31 -41.26
N LEU A 391 20.02 24.38 -41.11
CA LEU A 391 20.29 25.66 -41.79
C LEU A 391 21.62 26.27 -41.33
N ASN A 392 21.92 26.23 -40.03
CA ASN A 392 23.18 26.70 -39.47
C ASN A 392 24.37 25.87 -39.95
N GLU A 393 24.22 24.54 -40.01
CA GLU A 393 25.21 23.63 -40.59
C GLU A 393 25.53 24.00 -42.04
N LEU A 394 24.54 24.40 -42.85
CA LEU A 394 24.74 24.84 -44.23
C LEU A 394 25.37 26.24 -44.36
N LYS A 395 25.08 27.14 -43.42
CA LYS A 395 25.70 28.49 -43.36
C LYS A 395 27.17 28.43 -42.97
N ALA A 396 27.57 27.46 -42.16
CA ALA A 396 28.93 27.33 -41.65
C ALA A 396 29.98 27.10 -42.76
N ASP A 397 31.15 27.71 -42.60
CA ASP A 397 32.32 27.43 -43.41
C ASP A 397 33.29 26.51 -42.66
N HIS A 398 33.31 25.25 -43.06
CA HIS A 398 34.22 24.20 -42.62
C HIS A 398 35.35 23.92 -43.63
N SER A 399 35.65 24.85 -44.54
CA SER A 399 36.72 24.70 -45.55
C SER A 399 38.09 24.39 -44.94
N LYS A 400 38.32 24.80 -43.69
CA LYS A 400 39.53 24.45 -42.91
C LYS A 400 39.63 22.96 -42.55
N TYR A 401 38.52 22.24 -42.48
CA TYR A 401 38.44 20.86 -41.99
C TYR A 401 38.10 19.84 -43.10
N TYR A 402 37.41 20.27 -44.16
CA TYR A 402 36.99 19.38 -45.25
C TYR A 402 37.48 19.86 -46.62
N ARG A 403 38.27 19.02 -47.32
CA ARG A 403 38.85 19.34 -48.64
C ARG A 403 37.81 19.46 -49.77
N ARG A 404 36.67 18.77 -49.68
CA ARG A 404 35.53 18.86 -50.61
C ARG A 404 34.24 18.90 -49.78
N GLY A 405 33.43 19.95 -49.90
CA GLY A 405 32.16 20.12 -49.17
C GLY A 405 32.22 21.01 -47.91
N GLY A 406 33.38 21.56 -47.57
CA GLY A 406 33.53 22.44 -46.40
C GLY A 406 33.04 23.88 -46.59
N LYS A 407 32.76 24.35 -47.81
CA LYS A 407 32.34 25.74 -48.05
C LYS A 407 30.89 25.99 -47.62
N SER A 408 30.55 27.20 -47.20
CA SER A 408 29.16 27.60 -46.96
C SER A 408 28.28 27.38 -48.19
N ALA A 409 26.99 27.09 -47.96
CA ALA A 409 25.99 26.98 -49.02
C ALA A 409 25.81 28.31 -49.76
N THR A 410 25.47 28.23 -51.05
CA THR A 410 25.15 29.40 -51.89
C THR A 410 23.85 30.08 -51.44
N PRO A 411 23.64 31.36 -51.76
CA PRO A 411 22.38 32.06 -51.46
C PRO A 411 21.15 31.32 -51.98
N GLU A 412 21.24 30.74 -53.18
CA GLU A 412 20.15 29.97 -53.80
C GLU A 412 19.85 28.68 -53.02
N GLN A 413 20.88 27.95 -52.58
CA GLN A 413 20.73 26.74 -51.77
C GLN A 413 20.17 27.03 -50.37
N LEU A 414 20.54 28.17 -49.78
CA LEU A 414 19.99 28.62 -48.50
C LEU A 414 18.51 28.99 -48.66
N ALA A 415 18.13 29.72 -49.71
CA ALA A 415 16.75 30.05 -50.01
C ALA A 415 15.90 28.80 -50.28
N GLU A 416 16.43 27.83 -51.03
CA GLU A 416 15.78 26.53 -51.26
C GLU A 416 15.59 25.76 -49.93
N THR A 417 16.62 25.73 -49.08
CA THR A 417 16.54 25.09 -47.76
C THR A 417 15.48 25.74 -46.87
N GLU A 418 15.48 27.07 -46.79
CA GLU A 418 14.53 27.82 -45.98
C GLU A 418 13.10 27.58 -46.48
N ALA A 419 12.85 27.56 -47.79
CA ALA A 419 11.54 27.23 -48.36
C ALA A 419 11.07 25.82 -47.95
N ILE A 420 11.92 24.80 -48.08
CA ILE A 420 11.59 23.42 -47.68
C ILE A 420 11.29 23.33 -46.18
N LEU A 421 12.09 24.00 -45.33
CA LEU A 421 11.86 24.02 -43.88
C LEU A 421 10.53 24.70 -43.52
N GLN A 422 10.15 25.78 -44.20
CA GLN A 422 8.85 26.43 -43.96
C GLN A 422 7.68 25.50 -44.30
N GLU A 423 7.76 24.74 -45.39
CA GLU A 423 6.75 23.73 -45.72
C GLU A 423 6.64 22.66 -44.61
N ILE A 424 7.78 22.15 -44.13
CA ILE A 424 7.80 21.16 -43.03
C ILE A 424 7.26 21.74 -41.72
N TYR A 425 7.56 22.99 -41.40
CA TYR A 425 7.06 23.67 -40.20
C TYR A 425 5.56 23.89 -40.26
N ALA A 426 5.01 24.16 -41.46
CA ALA A 426 3.59 24.24 -41.71
C ALA A 426 2.87 22.88 -41.68
N GLY A 427 3.62 21.76 -41.65
CA GLY A 427 3.06 20.40 -41.66
C GLY A 427 2.94 19.78 -43.07
N ASN A 428 3.54 20.40 -44.08
CA ASN A 428 3.48 19.99 -45.48
C ASN A 428 4.74 19.21 -45.90
N GLN A 429 5.20 18.26 -45.07
CA GLN A 429 6.39 17.45 -45.35
C GLN A 429 6.26 16.45 -46.53
N GLY A 430 5.05 16.28 -47.07
CA GLY A 430 4.76 15.34 -48.16
C GLY A 430 4.61 13.89 -47.70
N ALA A 431 4.57 12.96 -48.66
CA ALA A 431 4.36 11.55 -48.39
C ALA A 431 5.51 10.92 -47.60
N GLU A 432 5.19 9.92 -46.78
CA GLU A 432 6.19 9.14 -46.07
C GLU A 432 7.01 8.30 -47.05
N CYS A 433 8.33 8.33 -46.90
CA CYS A 433 9.27 7.53 -47.67
C CYS A 433 9.90 6.48 -46.76
N ILE A 434 9.85 5.21 -47.18
CA ILE A 434 10.48 4.08 -46.46
C ILE A 434 11.68 3.61 -47.26
N HIS A 435 12.84 3.54 -46.61
CA HIS A 435 14.09 3.14 -47.24
C HIS A 435 14.68 1.92 -46.54
N PRO A 436 15.30 0.98 -47.26
CA PRO A 436 16.04 -0.11 -46.65
C PRO A 436 17.20 0.43 -45.81
N ASN A 437 17.40 -0.15 -44.62
CA ASN A 437 18.47 0.29 -43.72
C ASN A 437 19.85 0.04 -44.35
N ARG A 438 20.67 1.10 -44.48
CA ARG A 438 22.01 1.05 -45.07
C ARG A 438 23.12 0.65 -44.08
N SER A 439 22.82 0.63 -42.77
CA SER A 439 23.76 0.27 -41.70
C SER A 439 23.54 -1.19 -41.27
N LEU A 440 24.57 -2.03 -41.42
CA LEU A 440 24.57 -3.45 -41.01
C LEU A 440 24.49 -3.68 -39.49
N TYR A 441 24.40 -2.63 -38.65
CA TYR A 441 24.64 -2.70 -37.21
C TYR A 441 23.44 -2.33 -36.30
N GLN A 442 22.23 -2.14 -36.81
CA GLN A 442 21.04 -1.89 -35.97
C GLN A 442 19.84 -2.74 -36.39
N HIS A 443 19.12 -3.29 -35.39
CA HIS A 443 17.96 -4.18 -35.52
C HIS A 443 16.69 -3.57 -36.17
N ALA A 444 16.81 -2.52 -36.98
CA ALA A 444 15.72 -1.91 -37.73
C ALA A 444 15.88 -2.21 -39.23
N TRP A 445 14.89 -2.84 -39.86
CA TRP A 445 14.95 -3.27 -41.27
C TRP A 445 14.81 -2.12 -42.29
N TYR A 446 14.42 -0.92 -41.84
CA TYR A 446 14.19 0.26 -42.68
C TYR A 446 14.42 1.56 -41.90
N TYR A 447 14.67 2.67 -42.61
CA TYR A 447 14.56 4.02 -42.05
C TYR A 447 13.43 4.80 -42.73
N ARG A 448 12.79 5.69 -41.96
CA ARG A 448 11.62 6.49 -42.36
C ARG A 448 12.04 7.93 -42.66
N SER A 449 11.50 8.51 -43.73
CA SER A 449 11.72 9.89 -44.19
C SER A 449 10.43 10.47 -44.76
N TYR A 450 10.49 11.68 -45.32
CA TYR A 450 9.39 12.34 -46.00
C TYR A 450 9.90 13.01 -47.27
N GLU A 451 9.05 13.21 -48.28
CA GLU A 451 9.44 13.82 -49.57
C GLU A 451 10.23 15.12 -49.42
N GLN A 452 9.80 16.02 -48.52
CA GLN A 452 10.50 17.28 -48.26
C GLN A 452 11.83 17.07 -47.53
N VAL A 453 11.92 16.08 -46.65
CA VAL A 453 13.17 15.71 -45.98
C VAL A 453 14.16 15.10 -46.99
N GLU A 454 13.69 14.33 -47.97
CA GLU A 454 14.53 13.81 -49.06
C GLU A 454 15.04 14.92 -49.98
N LYS A 455 14.23 15.93 -50.30
CA LYS A 455 14.68 17.13 -51.02
C LYS A 455 15.73 17.89 -50.22
N LEU A 456 15.48 18.13 -48.93
CA LEU A 456 16.43 18.78 -48.04
C LEU A 456 17.77 18.01 -47.97
N ALA A 457 17.71 16.69 -47.87
CA ALA A 457 18.89 15.84 -47.83
C ALA A 457 19.71 15.92 -49.13
N LYS A 458 19.08 16.12 -50.30
CA LYS A 458 19.79 16.35 -51.57
C LYS A 458 20.57 17.67 -51.55
N VAL A 459 19.97 18.74 -51.02
CA VAL A 459 20.65 20.04 -50.86
C VAL A 459 21.85 19.88 -49.91
N VAL A 460 21.64 19.25 -48.76
CA VAL A 460 22.70 19.00 -47.77
C VAL A 460 23.82 18.17 -48.37
N LYS A 461 23.50 17.10 -49.11
CA LYS A 461 24.49 16.25 -49.78
C LYS A 461 25.27 17.02 -50.85
N ALA A 462 24.62 17.90 -51.61
CA ALA A 462 25.29 18.73 -52.62
C ALA A 462 26.29 19.71 -51.98
N VAL A 463 25.96 20.29 -50.82
CA VAL A 463 26.81 21.26 -50.12
C VAL A 463 27.94 20.57 -49.35
N ARG A 464 27.62 19.52 -48.59
CA ARG A 464 28.54 18.87 -47.63
C ARG A 464 29.18 17.57 -48.14
N ASN A 465 28.77 17.10 -49.31
CA ASN A 465 29.21 15.81 -49.90
C ASN A 465 29.10 14.62 -48.91
N THR A 466 28.09 14.65 -48.05
CA THR A 466 27.87 13.67 -46.97
C THR A 466 26.41 13.22 -46.96
N ASP A 467 26.18 11.94 -46.71
CA ASP A 467 24.85 11.37 -46.49
C ASP A 467 24.49 11.42 -45.00
N TYR A 468 23.71 12.43 -44.60
CA TYR A 468 23.33 12.67 -43.21
C TYR A 468 22.20 11.75 -42.69
N PHE A 469 21.80 10.73 -43.46
CA PHE A 469 20.98 9.62 -42.96
C PHE A 469 21.81 8.49 -42.32
N GLY A 470 23.11 8.42 -42.64
CA GLY A 470 24.06 7.43 -42.11
C GLY A 470 24.62 7.79 -40.73
N ASP A 471 25.94 7.71 -40.54
CA ASP A 471 26.59 7.82 -39.22
C ASP A 471 26.36 9.17 -38.50
N ASN A 472 26.15 10.27 -39.23
CA ASN A 472 25.87 11.59 -38.66
C ASN A 472 24.42 11.73 -38.15
N LYS A 473 23.49 10.88 -38.61
CA LYS A 473 22.07 10.78 -38.18
C LYS A 473 21.25 12.08 -38.17
N MET A 474 21.77 13.23 -38.64
CA MET A 474 21.06 14.52 -38.59
C MET A 474 19.70 14.48 -39.30
N MET A 475 19.65 13.92 -40.52
CA MET A 475 18.39 13.80 -41.27
C MET A 475 17.45 12.76 -40.65
N SER A 476 17.99 11.63 -40.19
CA SER A 476 17.22 10.58 -39.51
C SER A 476 16.57 11.11 -38.21
N ASN A 477 17.32 11.91 -37.46
CA ASN A 477 16.80 12.60 -36.27
C ASN A 477 15.71 13.60 -36.66
N PHE A 478 15.94 14.44 -37.68
CA PHE A 478 14.94 15.41 -38.12
C PHE A 478 13.64 14.73 -38.57
N SER A 479 13.73 13.69 -39.40
CA SER A 479 12.61 12.85 -39.81
C SER A 479 11.86 12.23 -38.63
N ASN A 480 12.57 11.66 -37.66
CA ASN A 480 11.95 11.08 -36.46
C ASN A 480 11.16 12.12 -35.64
N ALA A 481 11.64 13.36 -35.55
CA ALA A 481 10.90 14.42 -34.86
C ALA A 481 9.58 14.75 -35.58
N ILE A 482 9.59 14.80 -36.91
CA ILE A 482 8.40 15.00 -37.74
C ILE A 482 7.42 13.83 -37.54
N PHE A 483 7.90 12.58 -37.58
CA PHE A 483 7.07 11.40 -37.35
C PHE A 483 6.34 11.45 -36.01
N TRP A 484 7.05 11.72 -34.92
CA TRP A 484 6.39 11.79 -33.61
C TRP A 484 5.41 12.96 -33.51
N ARG A 485 5.69 14.11 -34.15
CA ARG A 485 4.72 15.20 -34.26
C ARG A 485 3.43 14.76 -34.94
N GLU A 486 3.52 14.15 -36.13
CA GLU A 486 2.35 13.69 -36.89
C GLU A 486 1.59 12.58 -36.17
N LYS A 487 2.32 11.64 -35.56
CA LYS A 487 1.71 10.57 -34.78
C LYS A 487 0.91 11.11 -33.60
N THR A 488 1.48 12.03 -32.82
CA THR A 488 0.78 12.63 -31.68
C THR A 488 -0.42 13.46 -32.14
N LYS A 489 -0.33 14.20 -33.26
CA LYS A 489 -1.49 14.89 -33.84
C LYS A 489 -2.61 13.93 -34.26
N SER A 490 -2.25 12.81 -34.88
CA SER A 490 -3.21 11.78 -35.27
C SER A 490 -3.89 11.15 -34.04
N GLU A 491 -3.12 10.84 -33.00
CA GLU A 491 -3.64 10.34 -31.72
C GLU A 491 -4.59 11.36 -31.04
N ILE A 492 -4.28 12.66 -31.10
CA ILE A 492 -5.19 13.71 -30.63
C ILE A 492 -6.49 13.70 -31.43
N SER A 493 -6.44 13.66 -32.77
CA SER A 493 -7.63 13.65 -33.62
C SER A 493 -8.54 12.46 -33.28
N GLN A 494 -7.96 11.25 -33.24
CA GLN A 494 -8.69 10.02 -32.91
C GLN A 494 -9.33 10.10 -31.52
N LYS A 495 -8.58 10.52 -30.49
CA LYS A 495 -9.10 10.66 -29.13
C LYS A 495 -10.10 11.81 -28.98
N SER A 496 -10.01 12.86 -29.79
CA SER A 496 -10.97 13.98 -29.77
C SER A 496 -12.31 13.62 -30.44
N GLU A 497 -12.27 12.75 -31.45
CA GLU A 497 -13.47 12.18 -32.07
C GLU A 497 -14.15 11.17 -31.14
N GLN A 498 -13.35 10.38 -30.42
CA GLN A 498 -13.82 9.43 -29.42
C GLN A 498 -14.14 10.13 -28.10
N LYS A 499 -15.41 10.54 -27.91
CA LYS A 499 -15.86 11.20 -26.67
C LYS A 499 -15.65 10.34 -25.42
N THR A 500 -15.90 9.03 -25.51
CA THR A 500 -15.83 8.13 -24.36
C THR A 500 -15.05 6.84 -24.66
N GLU A 501 -14.39 6.31 -23.64
CA GLU A 501 -13.69 5.03 -23.69
C GLU A 501 -14.00 4.23 -22.42
N VAL A 502 -14.32 2.94 -22.58
CA VAL A 502 -14.47 2.03 -21.44
C VAL A 502 -13.09 1.62 -20.94
N ARG A 503 -12.79 1.96 -19.68
CA ARG A 503 -11.48 1.70 -19.07
C ARG A 503 -11.59 0.92 -17.78
N ARG A 504 -10.56 0.13 -17.52
CA ARG A 504 -10.34 -0.51 -16.22
C ARG A 504 -9.78 0.53 -15.24
N VAL A 505 -10.60 1.00 -14.32
CA VAL A 505 -10.22 1.96 -13.27
C VAL A 505 -10.23 1.30 -11.91
N SER A 506 -9.55 1.89 -10.92
CA SER A 506 -9.58 1.37 -9.55
C SER A 506 -10.94 1.63 -8.90
N THR A 507 -11.40 0.71 -8.07
CA THR A 507 -12.58 0.90 -7.21
C THR A 507 -12.31 1.93 -6.11
N ASP A 508 -13.38 2.46 -5.54
CA ASP A 508 -13.28 3.32 -4.36
C ASP A 508 -12.76 2.51 -3.17
N TYR A 509 -13.21 1.27 -3.01
CA TYR A 509 -12.71 0.37 -1.96
C TYR A 509 -11.19 0.16 -2.00
N TYR A 510 -10.63 -0.08 -3.20
CA TYR A 510 -9.18 -0.25 -3.37
C TYR A 510 -8.43 1.06 -3.21
N SER A 511 -8.95 2.14 -3.78
CA SER A 511 -8.33 3.47 -3.72
C SER A 511 -8.25 3.98 -2.27
N ASN A 512 -9.33 3.80 -1.48
CA ASN A 512 -9.32 4.11 -0.06
C ASN A 512 -8.33 3.24 0.71
N SER A 513 -8.32 1.92 0.47
CA SER A 513 -7.37 1.01 1.13
C SER A 513 -5.92 1.38 0.85
N ARG A 514 -5.60 1.79 -0.39
CA ARG A 514 -4.27 2.32 -0.74
C ARG A 514 -3.95 3.62 -0.01
N GLN A 515 -4.92 4.52 0.13
CA GLN A 515 -4.73 5.75 0.89
C GLN A 515 -4.46 5.47 2.37
N ILE A 516 -5.14 4.51 2.99
CA ILE A 516 -4.89 4.11 4.39
C ILE A 516 -3.47 3.52 4.52
N ASP A 517 -3.03 2.71 3.56
CA ASP A 517 -1.69 2.11 3.55
C ASP A 517 -0.56 3.13 3.38
N ARG A 518 -0.82 4.31 2.78
CA ARG A 518 0.17 5.39 2.73
C ARG A 518 0.69 5.77 4.12
N TYR A 519 -0.12 5.60 5.16
CA TYR A 519 0.26 5.93 6.53
C TYR A 519 0.94 4.77 7.27
N ARG A 520 1.21 3.64 6.61
CA ARG A 520 1.84 2.46 7.20
C ARG A 520 3.26 2.22 6.68
N THR A 521 4.05 1.50 7.47
CA THR A 521 5.41 1.05 7.12
C THR A 521 5.42 -0.16 6.21
N SER A 522 4.28 -0.80 5.95
CA SER A 522 4.12 -1.86 4.95
C SER A 522 2.65 -1.91 4.53
N PRO A 523 2.35 -2.26 3.27
CA PRO A 523 0.98 -2.48 2.83
C PRO A 523 0.29 -3.52 3.72
N TYR A 524 -0.96 -3.25 4.06
CA TYR A 524 -1.81 -4.13 4.84
C TYR A 524 -3.22 -4.03 4.29
N TRP A 525 -3.83 -2.85 4.36
CA TRP A 525 -5.22 -2.64 3.95
C TRP A 525 -5.42 -2.90 2.47
N ALA A 526 -4.52 -2.45 1.59
CA ALA A 526 -4.63 -2.64 0.15
C ALA A 526 -4.13 -4.02 -0.33
N THR A 527 -3.69 -4.89 0.58
CA THR A 527 -3.37 -6.25 0.19
C THR A 527 -4.66 -6.99 -0.16
N THR A 528 -4.62 -7.75 -1.24
CA THR A 528 -5.80 -8.44 -1.77
C THR A 528 -6.48 -9.32 -0.73
N ILE A 529 -5.69 -10.02 0.10
CA ILE A 529 -6.19 -10.90 1.14
C ILE A 529 -6.90 -10.14 2.27
N GLU A 530 -6.33 -9.03 2.76
CA GLU A 530 -6.96 -8.20 3.79
C GLU A 530 -8.21 -7.47 3.27
N MET A 531 -8.23 -7.12 1.98
CA MET A 531 -9.44 -6.65 1.34
C MET A 531 -10.52 -7.73 1.30
N ALA A 532 -10.17 -8.95 0.86
CA ALA A 532 -11.11 -10.06 0.80
C ALA A 532 -11.68 -10.40 2.19
N ALA A 533 -10.84 -10.45 3.22
CA ALA A 533 -11.27 -10.77 4.58
C ALA A 533 -12.17 -9.68 5.20
N ARG A 534 -11.89 -8.39 4.95
CA ARG A 534 -12.79 -7.29 5.37
C ARG A 534 -14.10 -7.28 4.58
N ALA A 535 -14.03 -7.53 3.28
CA ALA A 535 -15.21 -7.67 2.43
C ALA A 535 -16.09 -8.85 2.89
N PHE A 536 -15.47 -9.97 3.27
CA PHE A 536 -16.19 -11.12 3.80
C PHE A 536 -16.85 -10.81 5.14
N GLY A 537 -16.18 -10.12 6.05
CA GLY A 537 -16.83 -9.65 7.27
C GLY A 537 -18.03 -8.74 6.96
N ALA A 538 -17.92 -7.83 6.00
CA ALA A 538 -19.05 -7.02 5.55
C ALA A 538 -20.23 -7.87 5.02
N TYR A 539 -19.94 -8.88 4.21
CA TYR A 539 -20.91 -9.86 3.71
C TYR A 539 -21.61 -10.62 4.86
N VAL A 540 -20.84 -11.17 5.81
CA VAL A 540 -21.40 -11.90 6.96
C VAL A 540 -22.30 -11.01 7.80
N GLN A 541 -21.88 -9.76 8.03
CA GLN A 541 -22.68 -8.79 8.76
C GLN A 541 -24.01 -8.51 8.04
N ASP A 542 -23.98 -8.29 6.72
CA ASP A 542 -25.20 -8.03 5.95
C ASP A 542 -26.16 -9.22 5.99
N ARG A 543 -25.66 -10.45 5.80
CA ARG A 543 -26.48 -11.68 5.83
C ARG A 543 -27.14 -11.94 7.19
N LEU A 544 -26.51 -11.51 8.28
CA LEU A 544 -27.10 -11.56 9.62
C LEU A 544 -28.17 -10.49 9.78
N GLU A 545 -27.88 -9.25 9.40
CA GLU A 545 -28.79 -8.11 9.52
C GLU A 545 -30.05 -8.27 8.65
N GLU A 546 -29.95 -8.90 7.47
CA GLU A 546 -31.10 -9.26 6.61
C GLU A 546 -32.13 -10.14 7.32
N LYS A 547 -31.73 -10.85 8.38
CA LYS A 547 -32.59 -11.70 9.21
C LYS A 547 -32.83 -11.10 10.61
N ASP A 548 -32.60 -9.81 10.79
CA ASP A 548 -32.64 -9.10 12.07
C ASP A 548 -31.76 -9.73 13.17
N ASN A 549 -30.72 -10.45 12.75
CA ASN A 549 -29.79 -11.13 13.64
C ASN A 549 -28.52 -10.31 13.86
N LYS A 550 -27.91 -10.49 15.03
CA LYS A 550 -26.61 -9.94 15.41
C LYS A 550 -25.75 -11.07 15.93
N SER A 551 -24.47 -11.10 15.55
CA SER A 551 -23.48 -12.02 16.12
C SER A 551 -22.15 -11.29 16.30
N GLN A 552 -22.07 -10.47 17.36
CA GLN A 552 -20.98 -9.50 17.52
C GLN A 552 -19.61 -10.13 17.82
N TYR A 553 -19.57 -11.39 18.24
CA TYR A 553 -18.30 -12.13 18.34
C TYR A 553 -17.81 -12.61 16.98
N LEU A 554 -18.74 -13.00 16.09
CA LEU A 554 -18.45 -13.38 14.71
C LEU A 554 -17.97 -12.18 13.90
N VAL A 555 -18.77 -11.11 13.91
CA VAL A 555 -18.55 -9.89 13.13
C VAL A 555 -19.18 -8.67 13.78
N HIS A 556 -18.47 -7.54 13.79
CA HIS A 556 -19.07 -6.24 14.12
C HIS A 556 -18.38 -5.11 13.35
N SER A 557 -19.08 -3.99 13.14
CA SER A 557 -18.52 -2.75 12.61
C SER A 557 -17.76 -2.86 11.28
N HIS A 558 -18.16 -3.76 10.39
CA HIS A 558 -17.65 -3.83 9.01
C HIS A 558 -18.37 -2.83 8.09
N ARG A 559 -18.52 -1.61 8.60
CA ARG A 559 -19.06 -0.41 7.95
C ARG A 559 -18.31 0.78 8.50
N ASP A 560 -17.91 1.69 7.63
CA ASP A 560 -17.31 2.94 8.05
C ASP A 560 -18.34 3.83 8.74
N LYS A 561 -17.89 4.69 9.66
CA LYS A 561 -18.77 5.67 10.30
C LYS A 561 -19.21 6.69 9.26
N GLU A 562 -20.45 7.14 9.37
CA GLU A 562 -20.95 8.23 8.54
C GLU A 562 -20.02 9.46 8.63
N GLY A 563 -19.74 10.07 7.48
CA GLY A 563 -18.80 11.20 7.38
C GLY A 563 -17.31 10.83 7.41
N SER A 564 -16.94 9.54 7.42
CA SER A 564 -15.53 9.13 7.36
C SER A 564 -14.92 9.48 5.99
N GLU A 565 -13.82 10.25 6.00
CA GLU A 565 -13.11 10.68 4.79
C GLU A 565 -12.48 9.52 4.01
N LEU A 566 -11.95 8.52 4.72
CA LEU A 566 -11.39 7.29 4.14
C LEU A 566 -12.20 6.08 4.60
N LYS A 567 -12.68 5.31 3.63
CA LYS A 567 -13.54 4.14 3.87
C LYS A 567 -12.73 2.84 3.82
N ALA A 568 -12.67 2.11 4.93
CA ALA A 568 -12.01 0.82 5.02
C ALA A 568 -12.90 -0.36 4.65
N TYR A 569 -14.18 -0.15 4.36
CA TYR A 569 -15.07 -1.23 3.94
C TYR A 569 -15.70 -0.91 2.58
N PRO A 570 -16.05 -1.93 1.79
CA PRO A 570 -16.85 -1.69 0.59
C PRO A 570 -18.20 -1.09 1.00
N SER A 571 -18.73 -0.20 0.16
CA SER A 571 -20.00 0.49 0.40
C SER A 571 -20.80 0.66 -0.90
N GLY A 572 -22.11 0.92 -0.78
CA GLY A 572 -22.98 1.13 -1.93
C GLY A 572 -22.98 -0.05 -2.91
N GLU A 573 -22.92 0.27 -4.21
CA GLU A 573 -22.94 -0.72 -5.30
C GLU A 573 -21.75 -1.68 -5.28
N GLU A 574 -20.56 -1.21 -4.87
CA GLU A 574 -19.37 -2.06 -4.74
C GLU A 574 -19.62 -3.17 -3.71
N ARG A 575 -20.23 -2.83 -2.56
CA ARG A 575 -20.58 -3.81 -1.52
C ARG A 575 -21.63 -4.81 -2.00
N ALA A 576 -22.67 -4.34 -2.69
CA ALA A 576 -23.71 -5.22 -3.23
C ALA A 576 -23.13 -6.21 -4.25
N THR A 577 -22.29 -5.73 -5.16
CA THR A 577 -21.59 -6.56 -6.16
C THR A 577 -20.69 -7.60 -5.49
N ILE A 578 -19.88 -7.17 -4.52
CA ILE A 578 -19.01 -8.06 -3.75
C ILE A 578 -19.82 -9.14 -3.00
N ASN A 579 -20.95 -8.78 -2.38
CA ASN A 579 -21.81 -9.73 -1.67
C ASN A 579 -22.39 -10.79 -2.60
N ALA A 580 -22.83 -10.40 -3.81
CA ALA A 580 -23.31 -11.35 -4.80
C ALA A 580 -22.21 -12.36 -5.18
N HIS A 581 -20.96 -11.89 -5.37
CA HIS A 581 -19.84 -12.80 -5.62
C HIS A 581 -19.55 -13.73 -4.45
N PHE A 582 -19.74 -13.29 -3.20
CA PHE A 582 -19.66 -14.20 -2.05
C PHE A 582 -20.76 -15.26 -2.06
N ASP A 583 -22.00 -14.93 -2.44
CA ASP A 583 -23.06 -15.95 -2.59
C ASP A 583 -22.66 -17.02 -3.60
N HIS A 584 -22.18 -16.59 -4.77
CA HIS A 584 -21.70 -17.49 -5.82
C HIS A 584 -20.52 -18.33 -5.33
N LEU A 585 -19.55 -17.70 -4.66
CA LEU A 585 -18.39 -18.40 -4.10
C LEU A 585 -18.81 -19.49 -3.12
N PHE A 586 -19.65 -19.18 -2.13
CA PHE A 586 -20.05 -20.16 -1.11
C PHE A 586 -20.98 -21.25 -1.66
N LYS A 587 -21.70 -20.98 -2.74
CA LYS A 587 -22.37 -22.03 -3.50
C LYS A 587 -21.36 -23.03 -4.07
N GLN A 588 -20.31 -22.56 -4.74
CA GLN A 588 -19.27 -23.43 -5.31
C GLN A 588 -18.46 -24.15 -4.23
N VAL A 589 -18.13 -23.48 -3.13
CA VAL A 589 -17.41 -24.13 -2.02
C VAL A 589 -18.27 -25.23 -1.39
N ARG A 590 -19.59 -25.04 -1.25
CA ARG A 590 -20.48 -26.06 -0.69
C ARG A 590 -20.47 -27.36 -1.50
N GLU A 591 -20.50 -27.25 -2.82
CA GLU A 591 -20.46 -28.40 -3.75
C GLU A 591 -19.17 -29.24 -3.59
N LEU A 592 -18.11 -28.70 -2.97
CA LEU A 592 -16.86 -29.43 -2.67
C LEU A 592 -16.80 -30.03 -1.27
N PHE A 593 -17.63 -29.55 -0.36
CA PHE A 593 -17.70 -30.03 1.03
C PHE A 593 -18.84 -31.02 1.28
N GLU A 594 -19.79 -31.12 0.35
CA GLU A 594 -20.81 -32.18 0.24
C GLU A 594 -20.24 -33.39 -0.52
#